data_AF-G7VFJ2-F1
#
_entry.id   AF-G7VFJ2-F1
#
_cell.length_a   1.000
_cell.length_b   1.000
_cell.length_c   1.000
_cell.angle_alpha   90.00
_cell.angle_beta   90.00
_cell.angle_gamma   90.00
#
_symmetry.space_group_name_H-M   'P 1'
#
loop_
_entity.id
_entity.type
_entity.pdbx_description
1 polymer ?
#
loop_
_entity_poly.entity_id
_entity_poly.type
_entity_poly.pdbx_seq_one_letter_code
_entity_poly.pdbx_strand_id
1 'polypeptide(L)'
;MSYVIAAPPAIILVPLASKEQIQQTVNYVLSRVKQIAKVRHIHAEGPVYIESRSTRDGLMERVDVYVASSSGDFANMLPVREEIREGFIERVGYVHLIQGVAVVFRYRVAGEPRLEEVVVYTVGALYKEFKLNL
;
A
#
# COMPACT_ATOMS: atom_id res chain seq x y z
N MET A 1 -19.79 -13.40 -18.83
CA MET A 1 -19.81 -12.00 -18.34
C MET A 1 -18.69 -11.86 -17.33
N SER A 2 -17.56 -11.27 -17.70
CA SER A 2 -16.51 -10.88 -16.75
C SER A 2 -17.03 -9.70 -15.93
N TYR A 3 -17.26 -9.90 -14.64
CA TYR A 3 -17.56 -8.79 -13.74
C TYR A 3 -16.38 -7.83 -13.77
N VAL A 4 -16.59 -6.63 -14.30
CA VAL A 4 -15.64 -5.54 -14.15
C VAL A 4 -15.70 -5.16 -12.67
N ILE A 5 -14.71 -5.59 -11.89
CA ILE A 5 -14.55 -5.14 -10.51
C ILE A 5 -14.10 -3.68 -10.59
N ALA A 6 -15.09 -2.78 -10.63
CA ALA A 6 -14.89 -1.34 -10.56
C ALA A 6 -14.69 -0.93 -9.09
N ALA A 7 -13.62 -1.42 -8.46
CA ALA A 7 -13.26 -1.00 -7.12
C ALA A 7 -12.35 0.24 -7.19
N PRO A 8 -12.64 1.30 -6.40
CA PRO A 8 -11.77 2.46 -6.33
C PRO A 8 -10.39 2.07 -5.77
N PRO A 9 -9.30 2.78 -6.15
CA PRO A 9 -7.99 2.62 -5.53
C PRO A 9 -8.14 2.86 -4.03
N ALA A 10 -7.72 1.88 -3.25
CA ALA A 10 -7.92 1.89 -1.80
C ALA A 10 -6.64 2.36 -1.13
N ILE A 11 -6.60 3.63 -0.73
CA ILE A 11 -5.54 4.17 0.13
C ILE A 11 -6.13 4.40 1.52
N ILE A 12 -5.52 3.81 2.54
CA ILE A 12 -6.00 3.90 3.93
C ILE A 12 -4.88 4.48 4.77
N LEU A 13 -5.14 5.62 5.43
CA LEU A 13 -4.25 6.20 6.42
C LEU A 13 -4.65 5.68 7.80
N VAL A 14 -3.72 5.01 8.48
CA VAL A 14 -3.91 4.37 9.78
C VAL A 14 -3.00 5.07 10.79
N PRO A 15 -3.52 6.04 11.56
CA PRO A 15 -2.76 6.62 12.65
C PRO A 15 -2.64 5.60 13.78
N LEU A 16 -1.42 5.34 14.23
CA LEU A 16 -1.11 4.50 15.38
C LEU A 16 -0.37 5.31 16.44
N ALA A 17 -0.40 4.86 17.69
CA ALA A 17 0.12 5.66 18.79
C ALA A 17 1.65 5.77 18.78
N SER A 18 2.36 4.78 18.24
CA SER A 18 3.83 4.76 18.22
C SER A 18 4.40 3.89 17.10
N LYS A 19 5.71 4.03 16.86
CA LYS A 19 6.47 3.20 15.92
C LYS A 19 6.44 1.71 16.27
N GLU A 20 6.43 1.37 17.56
CA GLU A 20 6.35 -0.02 18.03
C GLU A 20 5.01 -0.65 17.64
N GLN A 21 3.91 0.10 17.75
CA GLN A 21 2.60 -0.36 17.30
C GLN A 21 2.57 -0.58 15.79
N ILE A 22 3.24 0.28 15.01
CA ILE A 22 3.40 0.09 13.57
C ILE A 22 4.16 -1.21 13.30
N GLN A 23 5.29 -1.42 13.97
CA GLN A 23 6.09 -2.65 13.83
C GLN A 23 5.27 -3.91 14.12
N GLN A 24 4.50 -3.91 15.21
CA GLN A 24 3.64 -5.03 15.58
C GLN A 24 2.53 -5.26 14.55
N THR A 25 1.85 -4.18 14.12
CA THR A 25 0.74 -4.24 13.16
C THR A 25 1.21 -4.74 11.80
N VAL A 26 2.30 -4.18 11.27
CA VAL A 26 2.87 -4.58 9.99
C VAL A 26 3.33 -6.04 10.04
N ASN A 27 4.04 -6.45 11.10
CA ASN A 27 4.43 -7.85 11.23
C ASN A 27 3.23 -8.81 11.33
N TYR A 28 2.17 -8.41 12.03
CA TYR A 28 0.93 -9.19 12.07
C TYR A 28 0.34 -9.34 10.67
N VAL A 29 0.19 -8.24 9.92
CA VAL A 29 -0.30 -8.25 8.54
C VAL A 29 0.55 -9.18 7.67
N LEU A 30 1.89 -9.03 7.72
CA LEU A 30 2.82 -9.84 6.94
C LEU A 30 2.74 -11.33 7.28
N SER A 31 2.54 -11.66 8.55
CA SER A 31 2.35 -13.07 8.99
C SER A 31 1.15 -13.74 8.33
N ARG A 32 0.12 -12.98 7.96
CA ARG A 32 -1.08 -13.48 7.28
C ARG A 32 -0.92 -13.63 5.77
N VAL A 33 -0.07 -12.83 5.15
CA VAL A 33 0.04 -12.78 3.68
C VAL A 33 1.27 -13.47 3.11
N LYS A 34 2.32 -13.66 3.92
CA LYS A 34 3.59 -14.24 3.43
C LYS A 34 3.48 -15.69 2.94
N GLN A 35 2.44 -16.41 3.36
CA GLN A 35 2.18 -17.78 2.90
C GLN A 35 1.46 -17.84 1.56
N ILE A 36 0.84 -16.74 1.13
CA ILE A 36 -0.03 -16.70 -0.06
C ILE A 36 0.45 -15.74 -1.14
N ALA A 37 1.42 -14.87 -0.82
CA ALA A 37 1.97 -13.91 -1.77
C ALA A 37 3.45 -13.63 -1.48
N LYS A 38 4.17 -13.22 -2.53
CA LYS A 38 5.55 -12.76 -2.40
C LYS A 38 5.57 -11.46 -1.60
N VAL A 39 6.43 -11.38 -0.59
CA VAL A 39 6.66 -10.14 0.16
C VAL A 39 8.00 -9.52 -0.27
N ARG A 40 7.98 -8.22 -0.54
CA ARG A 40 9.17 -7.42 -0.84
C ARG A 40 9.25 -6.24 0.12
N HIS A 41 10.44 -5.94 0.60
CA HIS A 41 10.70 -4.80 1.49
C HIS A 41 11.62 -3.80 0.79
N ILE A 42 11.24 -2.53 0.85
CA ILE A 42 12.01 -1.39 0.36
C ILE A 42 12.15 -0.39 1.51
N HIS A 43 13.37 0.04 1.77
CA HIS A 43 13.64 1.19 2.61
C HIS A 43 13.98 2.41 1.75
N ALA A 44 13.40 3.56 2.09
CA ALA A 44 13.71 4.84 1.48
C ALA A 44 14.11 5.84 2.56
N GLU A 45 15.27 6.45 2.41
CA GLU A 45 15.80 7.45 3.35
C GLU A 45 15.03 8.79 3.27
N GLY A 46 14.34 9.05 2.16
CA GLY A 46 13.57 10.27 1.91
C GLY A 46 12.14 10.02 1.43
N PRO A 47 11.36 11.09 1.22
CA PRO A 47 9.96 11.01 0.81
C PRO A 47 9.72 10.16 -0.44
N VAL A 48 8.60 9.45 -0.46
CA VAL A 48 8.18 8.63 -1.61
C VAL A 48 6.74 8.94 -2.03
N TYR A 49 6.49 8.85 -3.33
CA TYR A 49 5.14 8.78 -3.88
C TYR A 49 4.80 7.33 -4.19
N ILE A 50 3.77 6.81 -3.53
CA ILE A 50 3.27 5.46 -3.74
C ILE A 50 1.94 5.56 -4.45
N GLU A 51 1.87 4.90 -5.60
CA GLU A 51 0.70 4.84 -6.44
C GLU A 51 -0.20 3.66 -6.03
N SER A 52 -1.52 3.85 -6.13
CA SER A 52 -2.55 2.82 -6.02
C SER A 52 -3.38 2.86 -7.29
N ARG A 53 -3.38 1.78 -8.05
CA ARG A 53 -4.13 1.69 -9.31
C ARG A 53 -5.17 0.59 -9.32
N SER A 54 -6.27 0.87 -10.03
CA SER A 54 -7.20 -0.12 -10.53
C SER A 54 -7.24 -0.01 -12.06
N THR A 55 -6.80 -1.06 -12.74
CA THR A 55 -6.62 -1.07 -14.21
C THR A 55 -7.48 -2.13 -14.88
N ARG A 56 -7.63 -2.00 -16.20
CA ARG A 56 -8.50 -2.86 -17.02
C ARG A 56 -8.04 -4.33 -17.07
N ASP A 57 -6.73 -4.57 -17.01
CA ASP A 57 -6.13 -5.91 -16.99
C ASP A 57 -6.33 -6.64 -15.64
N GLY A 58 -7.12 -6.07 -14.75
CA GLY A 58 -7.47 -6.64 -13.45
C GLY A 58 -6.34 -6.57 -12.44
N LEU A 59 -5.37 -5.66 -12.59
CA LEU A 59 -4.53 -5.25 -11.47
C LEU A 59 -5.34 -4.30 -10.57
N MET A 60 -5.37 -4.63 -9.28
CA MET A 60 -5.97 -3.80 -8.25
C MET A 60 -4.98 -3.64 -7.10
N GLU A 61 -4.69 -2.40 -6.72
CA GLU A 61 -3.74 -2.09 -5.65
C GLU A 61 -4.46 -1.45 -4.45
N ARG A 62 -4.13 -1.93 -3.26
CA ARG A 62 -4.49 -1.30 -1.98
C ARG A 62 -3.22 -0.85 -1.27
N VAL A 63 -3.23 0.35 -0.69
CA VAL A 63 -2.10 0.92 0.04
C VAL A 63 -2.57 1.25 1.46
N ASP A 64 -2.06 0.52 2.44
CA ASP A 64 -2.26 0.83 3.85
C ASP A 64 -1.04 1.60 4.37
N VAL A 65 -1.25 2.78 4.91
CA VAL A 65 -0.19 3.70 5.36
C VAL A 65 -0.31 3.90 6.85
N TYR A 66 0.69 3.41 7.57
CA TYR A 66 0.78 3.48 9.01
C TYR A 66 1.68 4.65 9.43
N VAL A 67 1.13 5.55 10.23
CA VAL A 67 1.84 6.74 10.72
C VAL A 67 1.76 6.81 12.24
N ALA A 68 2.90 6.99 12.90
CA ALA A 68 2.98 7.13 14.34
C ALA A 68 2.68 8.58 14.71
N SER A 69 1.49 8.81 15.28
CA SER A 69 1.00 10.15 15.63
C SER A 69 1.90 10.89 16.64
N SER A 70 2.63 10.15 17.47
CA SER A 70 3.56 10.69 18.46
C SER A 70 4.97 11.00 17.91
N SER A 71 5.32 10.53 16.71
CA SER A 71 6.71 10.49 16.24
C SER A 71 6.98 11.41 15.05
N GLY A 72 6.05 12.30 14.72
CA GLY A 72 6.18 13.23 13.59
C GLY A 72 6.06 12.55 12.22
N ASP A 73 5.53 11.32 12.17
CA ASP A 73 5.22 10.64 10.92
C ASP A 73 4.17 11.43 10.14
N PHE A 74 4.30 11.40 8.82
CA PHE A 74 3.47 12.22 7.97
C PHE A 74 3.29 11.60 6.59
N ALA A 75 2.03 11.59 6.16
CA ALA A 75 1.64 11.18 4.83
C ALA A 75 0.45 12.03 4.35
N ASN A 76 0.48 12.41 3.06
CA ASN A 76 -0.61 13.10 2.39
C ASN A 76 -1.18 12.24 1.27
N MET A 77 -2.50 12.14 1.20
CA MET A 77 -3.18 11.52 0.07
C MET A 77 -3.52 12.59 -0.97
N LEU A 78 -3.18 12.34 -2.22
CA LEU A 78 -3.63 13.18 -3.32
C LEU A 78 -5.05 12.79 -3.74
N PRO A 79 -5.86 13.73 -4.24
CA PRO A 79 -7.17 13.42 -4.80
C PRO A 79 -7.05 12.32 -5.86
N VAL A 80 -7.95 11.33 -5.79
CA VAL A 80 -8.00 10.23 -6.78
C VAL A 80 -8.23 10.84 -8.16
N ARG A 81 -7.41 10.41 -9.11
CA ARG A 81 -7.54 10.78 -10.53
C ARG A 81 -8.27 9.65 -11.24
N GLU A 82 -9.23 10.03 -12.07
CA GLU A 82 -9.94 9.12 -12.96
C GLU A 82 -9.55 9.46 -14.40
N GLU A 83 -9.22 8.45 -15.20
CA GLU A 83 -8.90 8.59 -16.61
C GLU A 83 -9.73 7.58 -17.42
N ILE A 84 -10.42 8.06 -18.46
CA ILE A 84 -11.14 7.16 -19.37
C ILE A 84 -10.14 6.68 -20.42
N ARG A 85 -9.84 5.38 -20.41
CA ARG A 85 -9.00 4.73 -21.41
C ARG A 85 -9.78 3.62 -22.10
N GLU A 86 -9.98 3.77 -23.41
CA GLU A 86 -10.63 2.77 -24.25
C GLU A 86 -11.99 2.25 -23.71
N GLY A 87 -12.79 3.15 -23.11
CA GLY A 87 -14.09 2.80 -22.52
C GLY A 87 -14.03 2.19 -21.12
N PHE A 88 -12.85 2.13 -20.48
CA PHE A 88 -12.66 1.77 -19.08
C PHE A 88 -12.26 2.99 -18.25
N ILE A 89 -12.77 3.11 -17.03
CA ILE A 89 -12.38 4.16 -16.10
C ILE A 89 -11.22 3.63 -15.25
N GLU A 90 -9.99 3.97 -15.65
CA GLU A 90 -8.81 3.76 -14.82
C GLU A 90 -8.84 4.75 -13.67
N ARG A 91 -8.52 4.26 -12.48
CA ARG A 91 -8.49 5.09 -11.26
C ARG A 91 -7.13 4.96 -10.60
N VAL A 92 -6.55 6.11 -10.27
CA VAL A 92 -5.23 6.20 -9.67
C VAL A 92 -5.27 7.11 -8.46
N GLY A 93 -4.87 6.58 -7.31
CA GLY A 93 -4.58 7.34 -6.11
C GLY A 93 -3.07 7.45 -5.90
N TYR A 94 -2.64 8.50 -5.20
CA TYR A 94 -1.26 8.62 -4.76
C TYR A 94 -1.22 8.95 -3.28
N VAL A 95 -0.27 8.35 -2.57
CA VAL A 95 0.14 8.81 -1.25
C VAL A 95 1.56 9.33 -1.31
N HIS A 96 1.76 10.52 -0.77
CA HIS A 96 3.06 11.10 -0.50
C HIS A 96 3.43 10.78 0.94
N LEU A 97 4.31 9.79 1.13
CA LEU A 97 4.77 9.35 2.45
C LEU A 97 6.12 10.01 2.74
N ILE A 98 6.17 10.88 3.74
CA ILE A 98 7.40 11.54 4.20
C ILE A 98 8.14 10.64 5.19
N GLN A 99 7.40 10.09 6.15
CA GLN A 99 7.92 9.22 7.18
C GLN A 99 6.81 8.31 7.70
N GLY A 100 7.12 7.03 7.86
CA GLY A 100 6.14 6.00 8.26
C GLY A 100 6.36 4.69 7.51
N VAL A 101 5.34 3.84 7.50
CA VAL A 101 5.37 2.57 6.77
C VAL A 101 4.14 2.44 5.88
N ALA A 102 4.33 2.09 4.62
CA ALA A 102 3.24 1.74 3.71
C ALA A 102 3.31 0.26 3.32
N VAL A 103 2.17 -0.39 3.25
CA VAL A 103 2.01 -1.77 2.79
C VAL A 103 1.13 -1.74 1.54
N VAL A 104 1.71 -2.07 0.40
CA VAL A 104 1.04 -2.12 -0.90
C VAL A 104 0.68 -3.57 -1.20
N PHE A 105 -0.61 -3.85 -1.31
CA PHE A 105 -1.14 -5.13 -1.74
C PHE A 105 -1.48 -5.06 -3.22
N ARG A 106 -0.93 -5.99 -4.01
CA ARG A 106 -1.19 -6.09 -5.45
C ARG A 106 -2.01 -7.33 -5.72
N TYR A 107 -3.25 -7.13 -6.13
CA TYR A 107 -4.17 -8.19 -6.48
C TYR A 107 -4.26 -8.34 -7.99
N ARG A 108 -4.37 -9.59 -8.44
CA ARG A 108 -4.89 -9.92 -9.78
C ARG A 108 -6.31 -10.39 -9.60
N VAL A 109 -7.25 -9.68 -10.21
CA VAL A 109 -8.68 -9.96 -10.12
C VAL A 109 -9.29 -10.35 -11.47
N ALA A 110 -8.53 -10.25 -12.56
CA ALA A 110 -8.91 -10.85 -13.84
C ALA A 110 -8.72 -12.37 -13.79
N GLY A 111 -9.80 -13.12 -13.92
CA GLY A 111 -9.78 -14.59 -13.80
C GLY A 111 -10.02 -15.03 -12.36
N GLU A 112 -9.12 -15.87 -11.83
CA GLU A 112 -9.16 -16.30 -10.43
C GLU A 112 -8.51 -15.26 -9.52
N PRO A 113 -9.26 -14.61 -8.60
CA PRO A 113 -8.71 -13.56 -7.76
C PRO A 113 -7.61 -14.06 -6.82
N ARG A 114 -6.46 -13.38 -6.83
CA ARG A 114 -5.32 -13.71 -5.95
C ARG A 114 -4.50 -12.49 -5.57
N LEU A 115 -3.82 -12.57 -4.44
CA LEU A 115 -2.79 -11.61 -4.03
C LEU A 115 -1.46 -12.00 -4.68
N GLU A 116 -0.93 -11.18 -5.59
CA GLU A 116 0.31 -11.48 -6.33
C GLU A 116 1.57 -11.05 -5.57
N GLU A 117 1.55 -9.84 -4.99
CA GLU A 117 2.70 -9.27 -4.29
C GLU A 117 2.23 -8.37 -3.14
N VAL A 118 3.03 -8.35 -2.08
CA VAL A 118 2.95 -7.35 -1.01
C VAL A 118 4.27 -6.61 -0.94
N VAL A 119 4.25 -5.29 -1.11
CA VAL A 119 5.43 -4.44 -1.03
C VAL A 119 5.34 -3.57 0.21
N VAL A 120 6.33 -3.70 1.09
CA VAL A 120 6.44 -2.87 2.29
C VAL A 120 7.45 -1.77 2.03
N TYR A 121 7.02 -0.52 2.17
CA TYR A 121 7.87 0.66 2.15
C TYR A 121 8.06 1.15 3.57
N THR A 122 9.29 1.15 4.05
CA THR A 122 9.68 1.86 5.28
C THR A 122 10.36 3.16 4.87
N VAL A 123 9.87 4.29 5.35
CA VAL A 123 10.26 5.60 4.83
C VAL A 123 10.72 6.51 5.96
N GLY A 124 11.84 7.18 5.72
CA GLY A 124 12.44 8.15 6.63
C GLY A 124 13.43 7.52 7.62
N ALA A 125 14.31 8.37 8.16
CA ALA A 125 15.42 7.96 9.02
C ALA A 125 14.96 7.18 10.27
N LEU A 126 13.80 7.53 10.84
CA LEU A 126 13.25 6.81 12.00
C LEU A 126 12.94 5.33 11.70
N TYR A 127 12.77 4.95 10.44
CA TYR A 127 12.41 3.59 10.03
C TYR A 127 13.58 2.79 9.42
N LYS A 128 14.81 3.33 9.47
CA LYS A 128 16.01 2.67 8.93
C LYS A 128 16.26 1.27 9.50
N GLU A 129 16.02 1.11 10.79
CA GLU A 129 16.22 -0.16 11.50
C GLU A 129 14.92 -0.97 11.63
N PHE A 130 13.89 -0.66 10.85
CA PHE A 130 12.61 -1.36 10.92
C PHE A 130 12.76 -2.80 10.43
N LYS A 131 12.45 -3.78 11.29
CA LYS A 131 12.70 -5.20 11.02
C LYS A 131 11.41 -5.94 10.70
N LEU A 132 11.34 -6.51 9.51
CA LEU A 132 10.21 -7.36 9.11
C LEU A 132 10.47 -8.82 9.48
N ASN A 133 9.46 -9.46 10.06
CA ASN A 133 9.46 -10.89 10.34
C ASN A 133 8.92 -11.67 9.13
N LEU A 134 9.68 -11.63 8.03
CA LEU A 134 9.40 -12.36 6.79
C LEU A 134 9.62 -13.86 6.99
#